data_AF-J2ZK76-F1
#
_entry.id   AF-J2ZK76-F1
#
_cell.length_a   1.000
_cell.length_b   1.000
_cell.length_c   1.000
_cell.angle_alpha   90.00
_cell.angle_beta   90.00
_cell.angle_gamma   90.00
#
_symmetry.space_group_name_H-M   'P 1'
#
loop_
_entity.id
_entity.type
_entity.pdbx_description
1 polymer ?
#
loop_
_entity_poly.entity_id
_entity_poly.type
_entity_poly.pdbx_seq_one_letter_code
_entity_poly.pdbx_strand_id
1 'polypeptide(L)'
;MRIENSFIPVRGVGAKTERRLWEHGITHWDDFDGSVVGETTARRIAEFVDEAAPRLADGDARFFDGAFPSKERWRLYENFRDSTCFFDIETTGLDAARNDVTTVTFHRGDETTTLVQGDDLTAATLREQFAPADLIVSFNGKRFDVPFLEQSFDLTIDVPHVDLMYPCKRLGLTGGLKQVEKDVGIERDRPDLSGRDAVRLWRQYERGDDAALDTLVSYNRDDTENLRTLMDLVTESLHDETFVGSA
;
A
#
# COMPACT_ATOMS: atom_id res chain seq x y z
N MET A 1 3.56 -8.53 -11.64
CA MET A 1 4.86 -9.21 -11.33
C MET A 1 4.97 -9.48 -9.84
N ARG A 2 5.72 -10.53 -9.48
CA ARG A 2 6.01 -10.92 -8.09
C ARG A 2 7.47 -10.63 -7.73
N ILE A 3 7.79 -10.75 -6.44
CA ILE A 3 9.12 -10.60 -5.85
C ILE A 3 10.15 -11.51 -6.55
N GLU A 4 9.76 -12.77 -6.77
CA GLU A 4 10.52 -13.82 -7.45
C GLU A 4 10.82 -13.54 -8.94
N ASN A 5 10.16 -12.53 -9.53
CA ASN A 5 10.52 -12.02 -10.84
C ASN A 5 11.59 -10.92 -10.79
N SER A 6 12.00 -10.47 -9.59
CA SER A 6 12.86 -9.30 -9.42
C SER A 6 14.26 -9.64 -8.92
N PHE A 7 15.25 -8.99 -9.52
CA PHE A 7 16.65 -9.04 -9.11
C PHE A 7 17.15 -7.69 -8.57
N ILE A 8 16.34 -6.61 -8.64
CA ILE A 8 16.67 -5.29 -8.08
C ILE A 8 17.17 -5.31 -6.62
N PRO A 9 16.65 -6.15 -5.70
CA PRO A 9 17.13 -6.14 -4.32
C PRO A 9 18.62 -6.48 -4.19
N VAL A 10 19.21 -7.11 -5.20
CA VAL A 10 20.60 -7.54 -5.19
C VAL A 10 21.55 -6.37 -5.41
N ARG A 11 22.48 -6.17 -4.48
CA ARG A 11 23.50 -5.11 -4.59
C ARG A 11 24.32 -5.21 -5.88
N GLY A 12 24.17 -4.21 -6.74
CA GLY A 12 24.84 -4.12 -8.03
C GLY A 12 23.95 -4.48 -9.21
N VAL A 13 22.72 -4.91 -8.97
CA VAL A 13 21.67 -5.06 -9.97
C VAL A 13 20.81 -3.80 -9.98
N GLY A 14 20.79 -3.11 -11.11
CA GLY A 14 19.85 -2.02 -11.37
C GLY A 14 18.87 -2.40 -12.48
N ALA A 15 17.92 -1.51 -12.78
CA ALA A 15 16.86 -1.78 -13.77
C ALA A 15 17.38 -2.23 -15.14
N LYS A 16 18.53 -1.69 -15.60
CA LYS A 16 19.16 -2.13 -16.85
C LYS A 16 19.64 -3.58 -16.79
N THR A 17 20.25 -3.98 -15.67
CA THR A 17 20.75 -5.34 -15.47
C THR A 17 19.60 -6.32 -15.33
N GLU A 18 18.58 -5.97 -14.55
CA GLU A 18 17.36 -6.78 -14.37
C GLU A 18 16.65 -6.98 -15.72
N ARG A 19 16.41 -5.91 -16.48
CA ARG A 19 15.82 -6.02 -17.82
C ARG A 19 16.63 -6.90 -18.76
N ARG A 20 17.96 -6.80 -18.73
CA ARG A 20 18.83 -7.67 -19.54
C ARG A 20 18.69 -9.15 -19.15
N LEU A 21 18.55 -9.47 -17.87
CA LEU A 21 18.30 -10.86 -17.42
C LEU A 21 16.98 -11.37 -18.02
N TRP A 22 15.91 -10.59 -17.89
CA TRP A 22 14.60 -10.94 -18.44
C TRP A 22 14.60 -11.11 -19.96
N GLU A 23 15.29 -10.23 -20.71
CA GLU A 23 15.44 -10.33 -22.17
C GLU A 23 16.19 -11.61 -22.62
N HIS A 24 16.93 -12.25 -21.73
CA HIS A 24 17.59 -13.54 -21.97
C HIS A 24 16.78 -14.73 -21.41
N GLY A 25 15.51 -14.52 -21.05
CA GLY A 25 14.62 -15.56 -20.55
C GLY A 25 14.75 -15.85 -19.05
N ILE A 26 15.63 -15.14 -18.34
CA ILE A 26 15.79 -15.30 -16.88
C ILE A 26 14.77 -14.40 -16.20
N THR A 27 13.52 -14.85 -16.16
CA THR A 27 12.35 -14.06 -15.70
C THR A 27 11.89 -14.39 -14.28
N HIS A 28 12.39 -15.50 -13.75
CA HIS A 28 12.16 -15.99 -12.41
C HIS A 28 13.49 -16.30 -11.73
N TRP A 29 13.52 -16.32 -10.40
CA TRP A 29 14.69 -16.76 -9.64
C TRP A 29 15.16 -18.17 -10.03
N ASP A 30 14.22 -19.08 -10.31
CA ASP A 30 14.52 -20.46 -10.73
C ASP A 30 15.19 -20.56 -12.12
N ASP A 31 15.02 -19.53 -12.96
CA ASP A 31 15.66 -19.47 -14.28
C ASP A 31 17.13 -19.02 -14.18
N PHE A 32 17.58 -18.56 -13.00
CA PHE A 32 18.89 -17.95 -12.84
C PHE A 32 20.01 -19.00 -12.85
N ASP A 33 20.75 -19.06 -13.97
CA ASP A 33 21.86 -20.01 -14.19
C ASP A 33 23.26 -19.39 -14.04
N GLY A 34 23.34 -18.12 -13.60
CA GLY A 34 24.60 -17.38 -13.47
C GLY A 34 25.11 -16.73 -14.76
N SER A 35 24.44 -16.94 -15.89
CA SER A 35 24.78 -16.30 -17.17
C SER A 35 24.34 -14.81 -17.20
N VAL A 36 24.61 -14.12 -18.32
CA VAL A 36 24.26 -12.71 -18.58
C VAL A 36 25.03 -11.65 -17.76
N VAL A 37 25.39 -11.94 -16.52
CA VAL A 37 26.11 -11.05 -15.60
C VAL A 37 27.54 -11.52 -15.33
N GLY A 38 28.38 -10.66 -14.73
CA GLY A 38 29.73 -11.06 -14.32
C GLY A 38 29.72 -11.88 -13.03
N GLU A 39 30.74 -12.71 -12.81
CA GLU A 39 30.89 -13.67 -11.70
C GLU A 39 30.52 -13.10 -10.32
N THR A 40 31.02 -11.90 -9.99
CA THR A 40 30.69 -11.26 -8.70
C THR A 40 29.20 -10.98 -8.54
N THR A 41 28.52 -10.55 -9.61
CA THR A 41 27.07 -10.26 -9.57
C THR A 41 26.28 -11.57 -9.56
N ALA A 42 26.73 -12.58 -10.33
CA ALA A 42 26.08 -13.88 -10.33
C ALA A 42 26.07 -14.53 -8.94
N ARG A 43 27.22 -14.52 -8.26
CA ARG A 43 27.32 -15.00 -6.88
C ARG A 43 26.38 -14.28 -5.93
N ARG A 44 26.27 -12.95 -6.04
CA ARG A 44 25.36 -12.17 -5.18
C ARG A 44 23.89 -12.45 -5.45
N ILE A 45 23.51 -12.69 -6.73
CA ILE A 45 22.15 -13.08 -7.07
C ILE A 45 21.83 -14.44 -6.46
N ALA A 46 22.71 -15.43 -6.66
CA ALA A 46 22.53 -16.76 -6.07
C ALA A 46 22.41 -16.70 -4.54
N GLU A 47 23.33 -16.00 -3.86
CA GLU A 47 23.29 -15.79 -2.40
C GLU A 47 21.98 -15.14 -1.93
N PHE A 48 21.49 -14.13 -2.66
CA PHE A 48 20.22 -13.49 -2.33
C PHE A 48 19.03 -14.41 -2.55
N VAL A 49 18.99 -15.16 -3.66
CA VAL A 49 17.90 -16.10 -3.95
C VAL A 49 17.86 -17.23 -2.90
N ASP A 50 19.01 -17.79 -2.54
CA ASP A 50 19.13 -18.83 -1.51
C ASP A 50 18.61 -18.36 -0.14
N GLU A 51 18.85 -17.08 0.20
CA GLU A 51 18.32 -16.46 1.43
C GLU A 51 16.83 -16.09 1.32
N ALA A 52 16.42 -15.52 0.18
CA ALA A 52 15.12 -14.91 -0.01
C ALA A 52 14.00 -15.93 -0.30
N ALA A 53 14.29 -17.04 -0.97
CA ALA A 53 13.31 -18.07 -1.29
C ALA A 53 12.60 -18.65 -0.03
N PRO A 54 13.31 -19.13 1.01
CA PRO A 54 12.65 -19.60 2.23
C PRO A 54 11.90 -18.48 2.97
N ARG A 55 12.43 -17.25 2.95
CA ARG A 55 11.77 -16.07 3.56
C ARG A 55 10.44 -15.75 2.88
N LEU A 56 10.39 -15.86 1.56
CA LEU A 56 9.16 -15.67 0.78
C LEU A 56 8.14 -16.77 1.12
N ALA A 57 8.58 -18.02 1.21
CA ALA A 57 7.74 -19.15 1.59
C ALA A 57 7.17 -19.01 3.01
N ASP A 58 7.94 -18.42 3.94
CA ASP A 58 7.52 -18.15 5.32
C ASP A 58 6.70 -16.85 5.46
N GLY A 59 6.47 -16.09 4.37
CA GLY A 59 5.70 -14.85 4.40
C GLY A 59 6.42 -13.65 5.05
N ASP A 60 7.75 -13.63 5.08
CA ASP A 60 8.54 -12.56 5.74
C ASP A 60 8.57 -11.27 4.90
N ALA A 61 7.44 -10.53 4.86
CA ALA A 61 7.33 -9.27 4.14
C ALA A 61 8.30 -8.19 4.63
N ARG A 62 8.68 -8.23 5.91
CA ARG A 62 9.63 -7.28 6.52
C ARG A 62 11.02 -7.40 5.92
N PHE A 63 11.49 -8.62 5.66
CA PHE A 63 12.73 -8.84 4.92
C PHE A 63 12.71 -8.13 3.56
N PHE A 64 11.60 -8.26 2.82
CA PHE A 64 11.46 -7.65 1.49
C PHE A 64 11.29 -6.13 1.52
N ASP A 65 10.62 -5.55 2.52
CA ASP A 65 10.55 -4.08 2.66
C ASP A 65 11.96 -3.49 2.85
N GLY A 66 12.82 -4.15 3.63
CA GLY A 66 14.21 -3.77 3.84
C GLY A 66 15.10 -3.98 2.61
N ALA A 67 14.85 -5.05 1.84
CA ALA A 67 15.65 -5.40 0.67
C ALA A 67 15.32 -4.58 -0.59
N PHE A 68 14.03 -4.26 -0.81
CA PHE A 68 13.60 -3.52 -1.99
C PHE A 68 13.82 -2.00 -1.84
N PRO A 69 14.38 -1.33 -2.86
CA PRO A 69 14.35 0.13 -2.93
C PRO A 69 12.92 0.65 -2.85
N SER A 70 12.72 1.79 -2.16
CA SER A 70 11.36 2.31 -1.86
C SER A 70 10.46 2.45 -3.09
N LYS A 71 11.03 2.81 -4.25
CA LYS A 71 10.30 2.98 -5.53
C LYS A 71 9.86 1.67 -6.20
N GLU A 72 10.37 0.52 -5.76
CA GLU A 72 10.04 -0.80 -6.28
C GLU A 72 9.24 -1.65 -5.28
N ARG A 73 8.89 -1.11 -4.10
CA ARG A 73 8.15 -1.84 -3.07
C ARG A 73 6.73 -2.23 -3.46
N TRP A 74 6.17 -1.59 -4.49
CA TRP A 74 4.90 -2.00 -5.10
C TRP A 74 4.93 -3.48 -5.55
N ARG A 75 6.12 -4.02 -5.88
CA ARG A 75 6.30 -5.42 -6.30
C ARG A 75 6.04 -6.44 -5.19
N LEU A 76 5.97 -6.02 -3.93
CA LEU A 76 5.61 -6.90 -2.81
C LEU A 76 4.13 -7.30 -2.88
N TYR A 77 3.28 -6.46 -3.46
CA TYR A 77 1.83 -6.59 -3.37
C TYR A 77 1.31 -7.94 -3.87
N GLU A 78 1.75 -8.41 -5.04
CA GLU A 78 1.26 -9.68 -5.59
C GLU A 78 1.59 -10.90 -4.71
N ASN A 79 2.66 -10.84 -3.91
CA ASN A 79 3.03 -11.93 -3.00
C ASN A 79 2.28 -11.87 -1.66
N PHE A 80 1.86 -10.68 -1.22
CA PHE A 80 1.18 -10.45 0.06
C PHE A 80 -0.26 -9.98 -0.11
N ARG A 81 -0.84 -10.17 -1.31
CA ARG A 81 -2.15 -9.66 -1.71
C ARG A 81 -3.25 -10.07 -0.74
N ASP A 82 -3.24 -11.34 -0.32
CA ASP A 82 -4.28 -11.92 0.55
C ASP A 82 -4.21 -11.42 1.99
N SER A 83 -3.03 -11.00 2.45
CA SER A 83 -2.79 -10.45 3.78
C SER A 83 -2.58 -8.92 3.76
N THR A 84 -2.85 -8.26 2.62
CA THR A 84 -2.73 -6.81 2.50
C THR A 84 -3.91 -6.12 3.18
N CYS A 85 -3.62 -5.17 4.05
CA CYS A 85 -4.62 -4.31 4.67
C CYS A 85 -4.59 -2.91 4.03
N PHE A 86 -5.67 -2.56 3.36
CA PHE A 86 -5.91 -1.21 2.88
C PHE A 86 -6.52 -0.40 4.01
N PHE A 87 -6.06 0.84 4.21
CA PHE A 87 -6.66 1.70 5.22
C PHE A 87 -6.64 3.18 4.82
N ASP A 88 -7.60 3.92 5.36
CA ASP A 88 -7.73 5.36 5.21
C ASP A 88 -8.31 5.98 6.50
N ILE A 89 -8.01 7.26 6.75
CA ILE A 89 -8.44 7.96 7.96
C ILE A 89 -9.22 9.23 7.64
N GLU A 90 -10.18 9.55 8.52
CA GLU A 90 -10.79 10.87 8.57
C GLU A 90 -10.36 11.60 9.83
N THR A 91 -10.26 12.93 9.73
CA THR A 91 -9.71 13.78 10.80
C THR A 91 -10.50 15.07 10.91
N THR A 92 -10.42 15.74 12.06
CA THR A 92 -11.03 17.08 12.24
C THR A 92 -10.21 18.21 11.60
N GLY A 93 -9.06 17.89 11.01
CA GLY A 93 -8.14 18.82 10.35
C GLY A 93 -6.78 18.17 10.08
N LEU A 94 -5.81 18.96 9.59
CA LEU A 94 -4.56 18.42 9.00
C LEU A 94 -3.36 18.35 9.96
N ASP A 95 -3.53 18.71 11.23
CA ASP A 95 -2.43 18.79 12.20
C ASP A 95 -2.73 17.90 13.41
N ALA A 96 -2.02 16.77 13.53
CA ALA A 96 -2.18 15.81 14.62
C ALA A 96 -1.90 16.37 16.03
N ALA A 97 -1.26 17.54 16.15
CA ALA A 97 -1.10 18.22 17.44
C ALA A 97 -2.34 19.03 17.85
N ARG A 98 -3.29 19.26 16.94
CA ARG A 98 -4.44 20.17 17.12
C ARG A 98 -5.78 19.56 16.69
N ASN A 99 -5.73 18.41 16.03
CA ASN A 99 -6.86 17.74 15.43
C ASN A 99 -6.85 16.27 15.82
N ASP A 100 -8.03 15.68 15.74
CA ASP A 100 -8.31 14.32 16.18
C ASP A 100 -8.64 13.46 14.97
N VAL A 101 -8.31 12.17 15.06
CA VAL A 101 -8.79 11.15 14.12
C VAL A 101 -10.24 10.84 14.48
N THR A 102 -11.14 10.92 13.50
CA THR A 102 -12.58 10.70 13.68
C THR A 102 -12.97 9.27 13.33
N THR A 103 -12.45 8.76 12.21
CA THR A 103 -12.67 7.37 11.79
C THR A 103 -11.40 6.79 11.17
N VAL A 104 -11.24 5.48 11.28
CA VAL A 104 -10.23 4.71 10.57
C VAL A 104 -10.92 3.52 9.94
N THR A 105 -10.85 3.40 8.61
CA THR A 105 -11.40 2.26 7.91
C THR A 105 -10.27 1.35 7.43
N PHE A 106 -10.51 0.05 7.57
CA PHE A 106 -9.63 -1.03 7.14
C PHE A 106 -10.40 -1.92 6.16
N HIS A 107 -9.77 -2.29 5.05
CA HIS A 107 -10.28 -3.26 4.10
C HIS A 107 -9.22 -4.36 3.88
N ARG A 108 -9.61 -5.62 4.07
CA ARG A 108 -8.74 -6.77 3.86
C ARG A 108 -9.57 -8.00 3.49
N GLY A 109 -9.15 -8.69 2.43
CA GLY A 109 -10.00 -9.72 1.83
C GLY A 109 -11.32 -9.08 1.41
N ASP A 110 -12.45 -9.64 1.83
CA ASP A 110 -13.79 -9.10 1.56
C ASP A 110 -14.40 -8.38 2.77
N GLU A 111 -13.61 -8.15 3.82
CA GLU A 111 -14.06 -7.51 5.06
C GLU A 111 -13.61 -6.05 5.11
N THR A 112 -14.57 -5.16 5.34
CA THR A 112 -14.32 -3.74 5.61
C THR A 112 -14.83 -3.39 7.01
N THR A 113 -13.94 -2.89 7.87
CA THR A 113 -14.23 -2.47 9.25
C THR A 113 -13.90 -1.00 9.42
N THR A 114 -14.81 -0.23 10.04
CA THR A 114 -14.58 1.18 10.35
C THR A 114 -14.63 1.36 11.85
N LEU A 115 -13.55 1.89 12.41
CA LEU A 115 -13.48 2.31 13.81
C LEU A 115 -13.85 3.78 13.93
N VAL A 116 -14.57 4.15 14.98
CA VAL A 116 -15.11 5.49 15.21
C VAL A 116 -14.63 6.04 16.55
N GLN A 117 -14.19 7.31 16.53
CA GLN A 117 -13.77 8.04 17.72
C GLN A 117 -14.91 8.12 18.75
N GLY A 118 -14.58 7.84 20.01
CA GLY A 118 -15.57 7.82 21.10
C GLY A 118 -16.37 6.53 21.22
N ASP A 119 -16.17 5.57 20.31
CA ASP A 119 -16.78 4.22 20.36
C ASP A 119 -15.70 3.14 20.50
N ASP A 120 -15.12 2.69 19.39
CA ASP A 120 -14.19 1.54 19.32
C ASP A 120 -12.78 1.91 18.80
N LEU A 121 -12.58 3.16 18.34
CA LEU A 121 -11.28 3.65 17.88
C LEU A 121 -10.33 3.88 19.06
N THR A 122 -9.55 2.85 19.38
CA THR A 122 -8.54 2.88 20.44
C THR A 122 -7.19 2.38 19.93
N ALA A 123 -6.12 2.71 20.65
CA ALA A 123 -4.78 2.19 20.35
C ALA A 123 -4.71 0.65 20.40
N ALA A 124 -5.57 -0.01 21.18
CA ALA A 124 -5.63 -1.47 21.23
C ALA A 124 -6.28 -2.02 19.96
N THR A 125 -7.46 -1.51 19.60
CA THR A 125 -8.18 -1.92 18.39
C THR A 125 -7.36 -1.66 17.12
N LEU A 126 -6.65 -0.52 17.04
CA LEU A 126 -5.76 -0.22 15.91
C LEU A 126 -4.64 -1.27 15.77
N ARG A 127 -4.00 -1.66 16.89
CA ARG A 127 -2.99 -2.72 16.87
C ARG A 127 -3.58 -4.06 16.41
N GLU A 128 -4.80 -4.39 16.84
CA GLU A 128 -5.49 -5.61 16.42
C GLU A 128 -5.80 -5.62 14.92
N GLN A 129 -6.22 -4.48 14.35
CA GLN A 129 -6.50 -4.37 12.92
C GLN A 129 -5.23 -4.48 12.05
N PHE A 130 -4.11 -3.90 12.49
CA PHE A 130 -2.84 -3.96 11.75
C PHE A 130 -2.04 -5.25 11.96
N ALA A 131 -2.14 -5.88 13.13
CA ALA A 131 -1.33 -7.06 13.48
C ALA A 131 -1.33 -8.22 12.47
N PRO A 132 -2.46 -8.56 11.82
CA PRO A 132 -2.49 -9.68 10.88
C PRO A 132 -2.17 -9.28 9.43
N ALA A 133 -1.68 -8.05 9.19
CA ALA A 133 -1.29 -7.58 7.87
C ALA A 133 0.21 -7.78 7.63
N ASP A 134 0.57 -8.43 6.54
CA ASP A 134 1.98 -8.51 6.10
C ASP A 134 2.38 -7.24 5.32
N LEU A 135 1.39 -6.54 4.76
CA LEU A 135 1.54 -5.32 3.98
C LEU A 135 0.36 -4.40 4.28
N ILE A 136 0.63 -3.10 4.49
CA ILE A 136 -0.40 -2.07 4.50
C ILE A 136 -0.34 -1.22 3.23
N VAL A 137 -1.50 -0.77 2.79
CA VAL A 137 -1.65 0.13 1.64
C VAL A 137 -2.52 1.32 2.03
N SER A 138 -2.07 2.52 1.68
CA SER A 138 -2.87 3.74 1.81
C SER A 138 -2.50 4.76 0.74
N PHE A 139 -3.19 5.90 0.69
CA PHE A 139 -2.88 6.99 -0.24
C PHE A 139 -2.37 8.23 0.51
N ASN A 140 -1.09 8.58 0.32
CA ASN A 140 -0.37 9.62 1.06
C ASN A 140 -0.23 9.35 2.58
N GLY A 141 -0.50 8.13 3.03
CA GLY A 141 -0.45 7.80 4.45
C GLY A 141 0.94 7.72 5.07
N LYS A 142 2.03 7.59 4.30
CA LYS A 142 3.38 7.69 4.89
C LYS A 142 3.67 9.08 5.44
N ARG A 143 3.01 10.09 4.87
CA ARG A 143 3.21 11.51 5.23
C ARG A 143 2.11 12.05 6.12
N PHE A 144 0.92 11.44 6.06
CA PHE A 144 -0.26 11.90 6.77
C PHE A 144 -0.75 10.83 7.75
N ASP A 145 -1.40 9.78 7.26
CA ASP A 145 -2.18 8.85 8.07
C ASP A 145 -1.37 8.16 9.18
N VAL A 146 -0.23 7.54 8.84
CA VAL A 146 0.60 6.82 9.80
C VAL A 146 1.13 7.76 10.89
N PRO A 147 1.81 8.89 10.57
CA PRO A 147 2.20 9.85 11.59
C PRO A 147 1.05 10.37 12.45
N PHE A 148 -0.14 10.58 11.86
CA PHE A 148 -1.32 11.04 12.58
C PHE A 148 -1.78 10.00 13.60
N LEU A 149 -1.90 8.73 13.19
CA LEU A 149 -2.29 7.62 14.07
C LEU A 149 -1.26 7.39 15.17
N GLU A 150 0.03 7.33 14.84
CA GLU A 150 1.09 7.13 15.82
C GLU A 150 1.10 8.24 16.88
N GLN A 151 0.90 9.49 16.48
CA GLN A 151 0.85 10.63 17.40
C GLN A 151 -0.44 10.65 18.23
N SER A 152 -1.60 10.43 17.63
CA SER A 152 -2.90 10.52 18.32
C SER A 152 -3.12 9.38 19.31
N PHE A 153 -2.52 8.22 19.08
CA PHE A 153 -2.79 7.00 19.87
C PHE A 153 -1.56 6.43 20.60
N ASP A 154 -0.39 7.10 20.54
CA ASP A 154 0.87 6.65 21.13
C ASP A 154 1.15 5.17 20.80
N LEU A 155 1.20 4.89 19.49
CA LEU A 155 1.45 3.56 18.95
C LEU A 155 2.51 3.62 17.85
N THR A 156 3.00 2.45 17.45
CA THR A 156 3.94 2.31 16.33
C THR A 156 3.34 1.37 15.30
N ILE A 157 3.26 1.81 14.05
CA ILE A 157 2.81 0.99 12.92
C ILE A 157 4.06 0.47 12.20
N ASP A 158 4.52 -0.70 12.63
CA ASP A 158 5.71 -1.38 12.08
C ASP A 158 5.29 -2.49 11.09
N VAL A 159 4.66 -2.09 9.99
CA VAL A 159 4.24 -3.01 8.91
C VAL A 159 4.79 -2.48 7.58
N PRO A 160 5.32 -3.34 6.69
CA PRO A 160 5.65 -2.95 5.32
C PRO A 160 4.53 -2.12 4.69
N HIS A 161 4.87 -1.00 4.06
CA HIS A 161 3.87 -0.03 3.60
C HIS A 161 4.10 0.37 2.15
N VAL A 162 3.09 0.14 1.31
CA VAL A 162 3.00 0.73 -0.02
C VAL A 162 2.05 1.93 0.04
N ASP A 163 2.62 3.12 -0.13
CA ASP A 163 1.84 4.35 -0.27
C ASP A 163 1.59 4.62 -1.75
N LEU A 164 0.34 4.47 -2.18
CA LEU A 164 -0.12 4.53 -3.56
C LEU A 164 0.18 5.85 -4.25
N MET A 165 0.37 6.95 -3.50
CA MET A 165 0.73 8.24 -4.08
C MET A 165 2.01 8.14 -4.92
N TYR A 166 3.00 7.33 -4.50
CA TYR A 166 4.28 7.24 -5.21
C TYR A 166 4.23 6.37 -6.48
N PRO A 167 3.68 5.14 -6.45
CA PRO A 167 3.38 4.37 -7.65
C PRO A 167 2.49 5.13 -8.65
N CYS A 168 1.41 5.78 -8.20
CA CYS A 168 0.56 6.60 -9.07
C CYS A 168 1.35 7.72 -9.75
N LYS A 169 2.17 8.46 -8.98
CA LYS A 169 3.00 9.53 -9.53
C LYS A 169 4.00 9.03 -10.58
N ARG A 170 4.50 7.80 -10.44
CA ARG A 170 5.40 7.18 -11.44
C ARG A 170 4.68 6.97 -12.78
N LEU A 171 3.40 6.60 -12.76
CA LEU A 171 2.53 6.46 -13.92
C LEU A 171 1.97 7.80 -14.44
N GLY A 172 2.39 8.94 -13.87
CA GLY A 172 1.87 10.26 -14.25
C GLY A 172 0.50 10.60 -13.64
N LEU A 173 -0.05 9.73 -12.78
CA LEU A 173 -1.28 9.99 -12.03
C LEU A 173 -0.96 10.91 -10.85
N THR A 174 -1.54 12.11 -10.83
CA THR A 174 -1.21 13.15 -9.84
C THR A 174 -2.46 13.81 -9.28
N GLY A 175 -2.38 14.31 -8.04
CA GLY A 175 -3.51 14.89 -7.32
C GLY A 175 -3.83 14.10 -6.06
N GLY A 176 -5.01 14.36 -5.49
CA GLY A 176 -5.56 13.54 -4.40
C GLY A 176 -6.23 12.27 -4.94
N LEU A 177 -6.56 11.34 -4.04
CA LEU A 177 -7.16 10.04 -4.36
C LEU A 177 -8.32 10.15 -5.35
N LYS A 178 -9.28 11.03 -5.07
CA LYS A 178 -10.44 11.35 -5.95
C LYS A 178 -10.10 11.65 -7.39
N GLN A 179 -9.04 12.43 -7.61
CA GLN A 179 -8.64 12.79 -8.97
C GLN A 179 -8.00 11.57 -9.66
N VAL A 180 -7.15 10.84 -8.93
CA VAL A 180 -6.49 9.63 -9.45
C VAL A 180 -7.50 8.55 -9.80
N GLU A 181 -8.47 8.26 -8.93
CA GLU A 181 -9.55 7.31 -9.19
C GLU A 181 -10.34 7.67 -10.45
N LYS A 182 -10.70 8.94 -10.61
CA LYS A 182 -11.37 9.42 -11.81
C LYS A 182 -10.51 9.23 -13.07
N ASP A 183 -9.22 9.50 -12.98
CA ASP A 183 -8.29 9.37 -14.12
C ASP A 183 -8.14 7.91 -14.57
N VAL A 184 -8.33 6.94 -13.66
CA VAL A 184 -8.29 5.50 -13.96
C VAL A 184 -9.68 4.86 -14.11
N GLY A 185 -10.76 5.62 -13.99
CA GLY A 185 -12.13 5.15 -14.21
C GLY A 185 -12.77 4.40 -13.02
N ILE A 186 -12.27 4.59 -11.80
CA ILE A 186 -12.93 4.09 -10.58
C ILE A 186 -14.11 5.00 -10.26
N GLU A 187 -15.31 4.43 -10.24
CA GLU A 187 -16.53 5.12 -9.86
C GLU A 187 -16.67 5.20 -8.33
N ARG A 188 -17.31 6.26 -7.85
CA ARG A 188 -17.60 6.48 -6.43
C ARG A 188 -19.10 6.58 -6.23
N ASP A 189 -19.61 5.98 -5.17
CA ASP A 189 -21.02 6.10 -4.80
C ASP A 189 -21.39 7.53 -4.40
N ARG A 190 -20.46 8.25 -3.76
CA ARG A 190 -20.63 9.64 -3.30
C ARG A 190 -19.56 10.58 -3.88
N PRO A 191 -19.61 10.89 -5.19
CA PRO A 191 -18.58 11.68 -5.85
C PRO A 191 -18.61 13.17 -5.47
N ASP A 192 -19.67 13.64 -4.81
CA ASP A 192 -19.89 15.02 -4.39
C ASP A 192 -19.29 15.37 -3.02
N LEU A 193 -19.01 14.36 -2.18
CA LEU A 193 -18.37 14.58 -0.89
C LEU A 193 -16.90 14.95 -1.08
N SER A 194 -16.36 15.74 -0.16
CA SER A 194 -14.94 16.11 -0.05
C SER A 194 -14.41 15.84 1.37
N GLY A 195 -13.10 15.84 1.58
CA GLY A 195 -12.54 15.77 2.95
C GLY A 195 -12.98 16.95 3.84
N ARG A 196 -13.38 18.09 3.26
CA ARG A 196 -14.00 19.18 4.02
C ARG A 196 -15.42 18.81 4.48
N ASP A 197 -16.15 18.06 3.66
CA ASP A 197 -17.48 17.57 4.01
C ASP A 197 -17.38 16.50 5.10
N ALA A 198 -16.34 15.67 5.10
CA ALA A 198 -16.07 14.74 6.20
C ALA A 198 -15.95 15.45 7.56
N VAL A 199 -15.19 16.55 7.64
CA VAL A 199 -15.11 17.40 8.85
C VAL A 199 -16.48 17.98 9.23
N ARG A 200 -17.29 18.38 8.25
CA ARG A 200 -18.64 18.92 8.50
C ARG A 200 -19.58 17.84 9.04
N LEU A 201 -19.54 16.64 8.47
CA LEU A 201 -20.34 15.48 8.87
C LEU A 201 -20.00 15.07 10.30
N TRP A 202 -18.70 15.02 10.65
CA TRP A 202 -18.27 14.78 12.03
C TRP A 202 -18.88 15.79 13.01
N ARG A 203 -18.81 17.09 12.70
CA ARG A 203 -19.41 18.13 13.55
C ARG A 203 -20.93 18.03 13.63
N GLN A 204 -21.60 17.49 12.61
CA GLN A 204 -23.05 17.24 12.66
C GLN A 204 -23.36 16.09 13.60
N TYR A 205 -22.60 15.00 13.50
CA TYR A 205 -22.68 13.88 14.44
C TYR A 205 -22.46 14.32 15.89
N GLU A 206 -21.45 15.15 16.19
CA GLU A 206 -21.24 15.71 17.53
C GLU A 206 -22.44 16.51 18.08
N ARG A 207 -23.35 16.98 17.20
CA ARG A 207 -24.60 17.66 17.58
C ARG A 207 -25.81 16.71 17.67
N GLY A 208 -25.59 15.40 17.58
CA GLY A 208 -26.61 14.36 17.67
C GLY A 208 -27.23 13.95 16.33
N ASP A 209 -26.53 14.16 15.21
CA ASP A 209 -26.98 13.72 13.88
C ASP A 209 -26.31 12.39 13.50
N ASP A 210 -26.86 11.28 13.95
CA ASP A 210 -26.31 9.94 13.68
C ASP A 210 -26.25 9.61 12.19
N ALA A 211 -27.18 10.14 11.38
CA ALA A 211 -27.17 9.95 9.92
C ALA A 211 -25.97 10.63 9.24
N ALA A 212 -25.41 11.67 9.85
CA ALA A 212 -24.17 12.28 9.39
C ALA A 212 -22.97 11.36 9.62
N LEU A 213 -22.94 10.62 10.74
CA LEU A 213 -21.92 9.61 10.99
C LEU A 213 -22.04 8.45 10.00
N ASP A 214 -23.24 7.94 9.74
CA ASP A 214 -23.45 6.89 8.73
C ASP A 214 -22.92 7.30 7.35
N THR A 215 -23.12 8.58 6.99
CA THR A 215 -22.60 9.13 5.74
C THR A 215 -21.08 9.27 5.74
N LEU A 216 -20.48 9.71 6.85
CA LEU A 216 -19.02 9.79 7.01
C LEU A 216 -18.37 8.41 6.91
N VAL A 217 -18.93 7.42 7.62
CA VAL A 217 -18.46 6.03 7.60
C VAL A 217 -18.58 5.44 6.21
N SER A 218 -19.72 5.59 5.54
CA SER A 218 -19.90 5.16 4.14
C SER A 218 -18.84 5.78 3.24
N TYR A 219 -18.58 7.08 3.36
CA TYR A 219 -17.58 7.78 2.57
C TYR A 219 -16.15 7.25 2.79
N ASN A 220 -15.73 7.06 4.05
CA ASN A 220 -14.39 6.54 4.36
C ASN A 220 -14.23 5.05 3.96
N ARG A 221 -15.32 4.27 3.96
CA ARG A 221 -15.35 2.91 3.41
C ARG A 221 -15.14 2.89 1.90
N ASP A 222 -15.86 3.73 1.17
CA ASP A 222 -15.70 3.83 -0.29
C ASP A 222 -14.25 4.18 -0.65
N ASP A 223 -13.65 5.17 0.03
CA ASP A 223 -12.24 5.56 -0.18
C ASP A 223 -11.29 4.39 0.08
N THR A 224 -11.50 3.64 1.16
CA THR A 224 -10.62 2.53 1.56
C THR A 224 -10.75 1.32 0.62
N GLU A 225 -11.96 0.95 0.24
CA GLU A 225 -12.21 -0.17 -0.68
C GLU A 225 -11.62 0.12 -2.07
N ASN A 226 -11.74 1.38 -2.54
CA ASN A 226 -11.15 1.81 -3.81
C ASN A 226 -9.62 1.72 -3.84
N LEU A 227 -8.93 1.78 -2.70
CA LEU A 227 -7.47 1.58 -2.67
C LEU A 227 -7.06 0.21 -3.19
N ARG A 228 -7.88 -0.83 -2.98
CA ARG A 228 -7.62 -2.17 -3.52
C ARG A 228 -7.67 -2.15 -5.05
N THR A 229 -8.75 -1.65 -5.60
CA THR A 229 -8.93 -1.49 -7.05
C THR A 229 -7.82 -0.65 -7.67
N LEU A 230 -7.45 0.45 -7.01
CA LEU A 230 -6.36 1.30 -7.47
C LEU A 230 -5.01 0.59 -7.42
N MET A 231 -4.73 -0.17 -6.35
CA MET A 231 -3.50 -0.94 -6.24
C MET A 231 -3.38 -2.02 -7.31
N ASP A 232 -4.49 -2.68 -7.66
CA ASP A 232 -4.55 -3.64 -8.76
C ASP A 232 -4.17 -2.99 -10.09
N LEU A 233 -4.86 -1.92 -10.47
CA LEU A 233 -4.64 -1.20 -11.73
C LEU A 233 -3.21 -0.66 -11.83
N VAL A 234 -2.69 -0.08 -10.74
CA VAL A 234 -1.35 0.49 -10.70
C VAL A 234 -0.28 -0.59 -10.78
N THR A 235 -0.48 -1.72 -10.10
CA THR A 235 0.45 -2.86 -10.13
C THR A 235 0.50 -3.49 -11.52
N GLU A 236 -0.65 -3.64 -12.18
CA GLU A 236 -0.75 -4.11 -13.56
C GLU A 236 -0.07 -3.14 -14.53
N SER A 237 -0.36 -1.86 -14.45
CA SER A 237 0.26 -0.84 -15.31
C SER A 237 1.79 -0.79 -15.15
N LEU A 238 2.27 -0.84 -13.90
CA LEU A 238 3.71 -0.85 -13.63
C LEU A 238 4.37 -2.17 -14.06
N HIS A 239 3.65 -3.28 -13.99
CA HIS A 239 4.09 -4.55 -14.54
C HIS A 239 4.33 -4.43 -16.05
N ASP A 240 3.36 -3.91 -16.79
CA ASP A 240 3.45 -3.75 -18.25
C ASP A 240 4.53 -2.75 -18.69
N GLU A 241 4.73 -1.65 -17.95
CA GLU A 241 5.82 -0.71 -18.26
C GLU A 241 7.21 -1.31 -18.00
N THR A 242 7.30 -2.22 -17.03
CA THR A 242 8.59 -2.64 -16.46
C THR A 242 9.05 -3.99 -17.01
N PHE A 243 8.18 -4.98 -16.98
CA PHE A 243 8.47 -6.38 -17.26
C PHE A 243 8.47 -6.66 -18.76
N VAL A 244 9.48 -7.36 -19.25
CA VAL A 244 9.68 -7.63 -20.69
C VAL A 244 8.93 -8.87 -21.18
N GLY A 245 8.27 -9.61 -20.27
CA GLY A 245 7.50 -10.82 -20.58
C GLY A 245 6.05 -10.58 -20.97
N SER A 246 5.58 -9.32 -21.04
CA SER A 246 4.24 -8.98 -21.52
C SER A 246 4.24 -8.82 -23.04
N ALA A 247 4.19 -9.94 -23.77
CA ALA A 247 3.76 -10.04 -25.18
C ALA A 247 3.42 -11.49 -25.55
#